data_AF-A0A8H4SEZ3-F1
#
_entry.id   AF-A0A8H4SEZ3-F1
#
_cell.length_a   1.000
_cell.length_b   1.000
_cell.length_c   1.000
_cell.angle_alpha   90.00
_cell.angle_beta   90.00
_cell.angle_gamma   90.00
#
_symmetry.space_group_name_H-M   'P 1'
#
loop_
_entity.id
_entity.type
_entity.pdbx_description
1 polymer ?
#
loop_
_entity_poly.entity_id
_entity_poly.type
_entity_poly.pdbx_seq_one_letter_code
_entity_poly.pdbx_strand_id
1 'polypeptide(L)'
;MKRLTEALVGLLLACGVCAEAGVEKQARGDVAQPHYTKEVVVWVNEKGERISTETHYVPALTSAVQENKPPISIPDTDVSDILPPNLLSKNSDTKDHPVPAKGKPKELQHPNAHPKPAAHPHPHKHPHAHFGISYSPYKADRTCKNQEEVNKDLDRVSEYSFIRIYGTDCDQTRTVTNAARRHNMRVFAGVYDLNGFPGSLDAFADAVAGPDGKKDWSIFHTIAVGNELVNGGTNSASDVVSAVQTARSVLRAQGYTGPVVTVDTFSVLLDHPELCHVSDYCAANCHAFFDATQRPAGAGAYALEQARSISERAGGKRTMITESGWPHAGDSNGGAIPSVDNQQVAIASLRKSFDHRREDLVLFTAFDDLWKDDNMYTFNAEKFWGIHGDL
;
A
#
# COMPACT_ATOMS: atom_id res chain seq x y z
N MET A 1 30.00 -22.72 -24.76
CA MET A 1 29.99 -21.93 -26.01
C MET A 1 28.55 -21.73 -26.47
N LYS A 2 28.24 -20.52 -26.94
CA LYS A 2 26.97 -19.90 -27.37
C LYS A 2 25.93 -20.79 -28.12
N ARG A 3 24.64 -20.52 -27.89
CA ARG A 3 23.66 -19.77 -28.75
C ARG A 3 22.23 -19.97 -28.19
N LEU A 4 21.53 -18.96 -27.66
CA LEU A 4 20.69 -17.92 -28.30
C LEU A 4 19.63 -18.46 -29.27
N THR A 5 18.34 -18.36 -28.88
CA THR A 5 17.22 -17.76 -29.64
C THR A 5 15.98 -17.59 -28.74
N GLU A 6 15.74 -16.33 -28.37
CA GLU A 6 14.49 -15.56 -28.19
C GLU A 6 13.13 -16.26 -28.03
N ALA A 7 12.35 -15.80 -27.04
CA ALA A 7 11.02 -15.20 -27.27
C ALA A 7 10.48 -14.44 -26.04
N LEU A 8 10.09 -13.18 -26.28
CA LEU A 8 9.14 -12.33 -25.55
C LEU A 8 9.46 -11.91 -24.10
N VAL A 9 9.97 -10.69 -23.96
CA VAL A 9 9.58 -9.80 -22.85
C VAL A 9 9.12 -8.48 -23.48
N GLY A 10 7.80 -8.26 -23.42
CA GLY A 10 7.22 -6.95 -23.69
C GLY A 10 7.52 -6.03 -22.52
N LEU A 11 8.11 -4.87 -22.82
CA LEU A 11 8.33 -3.80 -21.85
C LEU A 11 7.79 -2.49 -22.44
N LEU A 12 6.64 -2.06 -21.92
CA LEU A 12 6.10 -0.69 -21.94
C LEU A 12 5.96 -0.35 -20.44
N LEU A 13 6.24 0.83 -19.88
CA LEU A 13 6.52 2.17 -20.38
C LEU A 13 7.08 2.95 -19.17
N ALA A 14 8.10 3.79 -19.34
CA ALA A 14 8.32 4.93 -18.47
C ALA A 14 8.90 6.06 -19.32
N CYS A 15 8.04 6.96 -19.81
CA CYS A 15 8.46 8.18 -20.48
C CYS A 15 8.86 9.21 -19.42
N GLY A 16 10.17 9.43 -19.27
CA GLY A 16 10.69 10.62 -18.60
C GLY A 16 10.61 11.81 -19.56
N VAL A 17 9.66 12.72 -19.34
CA VAL A 17 9.56 13.97 -20.10
C VAL A 17 10.51 15.00 -19.50
N CYS A 18 11.68 15.21 -20.12
CA CYS A 18 12.48 16.41 -19.90
C CYS A 18 11.98 17.51 -20.86
N ALA A 19 11.18 18.44 -20.35
CA ALA A 19 10.77 19.63 -21.10
C ALA A 19 11.83 20.74 -20.94
N GLU A 20 12.63 20.98 -21.98
CA GLU A 20 13.36 22.26 -22.13
C GLU A 20 12.59 23.16 -23.10
N ALA A 21 12.14 24.31 -22.60
CA ALA A 21 11.49 25.33 -23.41
C ALA A 21 12.53 26.28 -24.03
N GLY A 22 12.86 26.08 -25.31
CA GLY A 22 13.62 27.03 -26.11
C GLY A 22 12.68 28.03 -26.80
N VAL A 23 12.90 29.33 -26.61
CA VAL A 23 12.18 30.40 -27.31
C VAL A 23 13.04 30.92 -28.46
N GLU A 24 12.62 30.70 -29.69
CA GLU A 24 13.19 31.35 -30.87
C GLU A 24 12.20 32.40 -31.39
N LYS A 25 12.60 33.68 -31.37
CA LYS A 25 11.78 34.81 -31.83
C LYS A 25 11.83 34.89 -33.35
N GLN A 26 10.67 34.81 -34.02
CA GLN A 26 10.49 35.42 -35.34
C GLN A 26 9.09 35.97 -35.55
N ALA A 27 9.02 37.10 -36.25
CA ALA A 27 7.89 38.01 -36.31
C ALA A 27 6.89 37.69 -37.44
N ARG A 28 5.62 38.06 -37.16
CA ARG A 28 4.46 38.29 -38.06
C ARG A 28 3.73 37.07 -38.65
N GLY A 29 2.46 36.95 -38.26
CA GLY A 29 1.39 36.28 -38.99
C GLY A 29 0.59 35.33 -38.10
N ASP A 30 -0.59 35.74 -37.64
CA ASP A 30 -1.50 34.92 -36.83
C ASP A 30 -1.99 33.70 -37.61
N VAL A 31 -1.29 32.58 -37.42
CA VAL A 31 -1.80 31.22 -37.59
C VAL A 31 -1.29 30.45 -36.37
N ALA A 32 -2.19 29.99 -35.51
CA ALA A 32 -1.83 29.17 -34.35
C ALA A 32 -1.11 27.90 -34.84
N GLN A 33 0.21 27.84 -34.68
CA GLN A 33 0.98 26.64 -34.97
C GLN A 33 0.78 25.64 -33.83
N PRO A 34 0.56 24.34 -34.13
CA PRO A 34 0.49 23.33 -33.09
C PRO A 34 1.83 23.29 -32.35
N HIS A 35 1.79 23.57 -31.04
CA HIS A 35 2.95 23.42 -30.19
C HIS A 35 3.28 21.92 -30.11
N TYR A 36 4.53 21.54 -30.39
CA TYR A 36 5.01 20.18 -30.17
C TYR A 36 5.95 20.18 -28.95
N THR A 37 5.90 19.12 -28.16
CA THR A 37 6.90 18.83 -27.14
C THR A 37 7.90 17.82 -27.68
N LYS A 38 9.16 17.99 -27.29
CA LYS A 38 10.26 17.11 -27.70
C LYS A 38 10.36 15.96 -26.69
N GLU A 39 10.09 14.76 -27.14
CA GLU A 39 10.27 13.54 -26.37
C GLU A 39 11.55 12.85 -26.88
N VAL A 40 12.46 12.51 -25.96
CA VAL A 40 13.72 11.84 -26.30
C VAL A 40 13.73 10.48 -25.65
N VAL A 41 13.75 9.42 -26.47
CA VAL A 41 13.82 8.03 -26.01
C VAL A 41 15.27 7.56 -26.13
N VAL A 42 15.85 7.10 -25.02
CA VAL A 42 17.21 6.54 -24.99
C VAL A 42 17.13 5.05 -24.74
N TRP A 43 17.62 4.25 -25.69
CA TRP A 43 17.68 2.81 -25.57
C TRP A 43 19.03 2.41 -24.95
N VAL A 44 19.01 1.57 -23.92
CA VAL A 44 20.20 1.04 -23.25
C VAL A 44 20.21 -0.50 -23.27
N ASN A 45 21.39 -1.11 -23.21
CA ASN A 45 21.53 -2.56 -23.10
C ASN A 45 21.37 -3.04 -21.65
N GLU A 46 21.41 -4.35 -21.43
CA GLU A 46 21.32 -5.01 -20.10
C GLU A 46 22.42 -4.57 -19.12
N LYS A 47 23.45 -3.85 -19.58
CA LYS A 47 24.54 -3.30 -18.76
C LYS A 47 24.40 -1.78 -18.54
N GLY A 48 23.31 -1.17 -18.99
CA GLY A 48 23.08 0.27 -18.89
C GLY A 48 23.84 1.12 -19.91
N GLU A 49 24.47 0.51 -20.92
CA GLU A 49 25.20 1.24 -21.96
C GLU A 49 24.24 1.69 -23.08
N ARG A 50 24.38 2.94 -23.52
CA ARG A 50 23.52 3.54 -24.57
C ARG A 50 23.68 2.83 -25.91
N ILE A 51 22.57 2.34 -26.45
CA ILE A 51 22.47 1.71 -27.78
C ILE A 51 22.06 2.75 -28.83
N SER A 52 20.99 3.51 -28.59
CA SER A 52 20.48 4.49 -29.56
C SER A 52 19.65 5.60 -28.89
N THR A 53 19.33 6.64 -29.66
CA THR A 53 18.45 7.71 -29.19
C THR A 53 17.53 8.15 -30.31
N GLU A 54 16.24 8.18 -30.01
CA GLU A 54 15.19 8.64 -30.89
C GLU A 54 14.59 9.93 -30.33
N THR A 55 14.18 10.82 -31.22
CA THR A 55 13.55 12.09 -30.85
C THR A 55 12.21 12.17 -31.56
N HIS A 56 11.14 12.24 -30.77
CA HIS A 56 9.77 12.41 -31.25
C HIS A 56 9.29 13.83 -30.97
N TYR A 57 8.52 14.38 -31.91
CA TYR A 57 7.80 15.65 -31.73
C TYR A 57 6.33 15.33 -31.57
N VAL A 58 5.84 15.36 -30.34
CA VAL A 58 4.46 15.01 -29.99
C VAL A 58 3.63 16.28 -29.76
N PRO A 59 2.40 16.38 -30.28
CA PRO A 59 1.56 17.56 -30.07
C PRO A 59 1.35 17.82 -28.58
N ALA A 60 1.61 19.05 -28.14
CA ALA A 60 1.34 19.47 -26.77
C ALA A 60 -0.18 19.47 -26.53
N LEU A 61 -0.64 18.70 -25.56
CA LEU A 61 -2.02 18.75 -25.08
C LEU A 61 -2.28 20.14 -24.48
N THR A 62 -3.07 20.96 -25.17
CA THR A 62 -3.56 22.21 -24.61
C THR A 62 -4.59 21.90 -23.52
N SER A 63 -4.21 22.14 -22.27
CA SER A 63 -5.18 22.18 -21.16
C SER A 63 -6.19 23.29 -21.45
N ALA A 64 -7.47 22.94 -21.53
CA ALA A 64 -8.54 23.92 -21.71
C ALA A 64 -8.55 24.88 -20.51
N VAL A 65 -8.17 26.12 -20.76
CA VAL A 65 -8.38 27.26 -19.85
C VAL A 65 -9.88 27.50 -19.77
N GLN A 66 -10.45 27.33 -18.58
CA GLN A 66 -11.83 27.69 -18.29
C GLN A 66 -11.90 29.23 -18.18
N GLU A 67 -12.54 29.88 -19.16
CA GLU A 67 -12.75 31.32 -19.18
C GLU A 67 -13.57 31.80 -17.96
N ASN A 68 -13.08 32.87 -17.34
CA ASN A 68 -13.72 33.61 -16.26
C ASN A 68 -15.13 34.09 -16.65
N LYS A 69 -16.16 33.66 -15.91
CA LYS A 69 -17.48 34.31 -15.90
C LYS A 69 -17.57 35.26 -14.69
N PRO A 70 -18.02 36.53 -14.86
CA PRO A 70 -18.11 37.49 -13.76
C PRO A 70 -19.22 37.11 -12.75
N PRO A 71 -19.12 37.58 -11.49
CA PRO A 71 -19.97 37.13 -10.39
C PRO A 71 -21.42 37.60 -10.55
N ILE A 72 -22.35 36.67 -10.42
CA ILE A 72 -23.78 36.95 -10.29
C ILE A 72 -24.06 37.37 -8.84
N SER A 73 -24.69 38.52 -8.71
CA SER A 73 -25.16 39.14 -7.47
C SER A 73 -26.33 38.36 -6.88
N ILE A 74 -26.29 38.07 -5.58
CA ILE A 74 -27.43 37.54 -4.82
C ILE A 74 -28.06 38.71 -4.06
N PRO A 75 -29.37 38.96 -4.18
CA PRO A 75 -30.08 39.82 -3.24
C PRO A 75 -30.61 39.00 -2.04
N ASP A 76 -30.44 39.57 -0.86
CA ASP A 76 -31.04 39.12 0.41
C ASP A 76 -32.57 39.16 0.33
N THR A 77 -33.24 38.12 0.86
CA THR A 77 -34.43 38.32 1.69
C THR A 77 -34.60 37.19 2.70
N ASP A 78 -34.93 37.66 3.90
CA ASP A 78 -35.15 36.99 5.16
C ASP A 78 -36.55 36.34 5.28
N VAL A 79 -36.73 35.57 6.35
CA VAL A 79 -37.98 35.21 7.07
C VAL A 79 -38.56 33.78 6.91
N SER A 80 -38.19 32.95 7.90
CA SER A 80 -38.99 32.14 8.85
C SER A 80 -39.91 30.95 8.48
N ASP A 81 -39.69 29.90 9.29
CA ASP A 81 -40.60 28.90 9.87
C ASP A 81 -41.43 27.95 8.99
N ILE A 82 -41.23 26.63 9.20
CA ILE A 82 -42.21 25.68 9.80
C ILE A 82 -41.68 24.22 9.70
N LEU A 83 -41.67 23.52 10.84
CA LEU A 83 -41.43 22.08 11.04
C LEU A 83 -42.74 21.26 10.84
N PRO A 84 -42.70 19.90 10.84
CA PRO A 84 -43.42 19.04 9.88
C PRO A 84 -44.64 18.33 10.51
N PRO A 85 -45.27 17.41 9.77
CA PRO A 85 -45.76 16.22 10.44
C PRO A 85 -45.48 14.88 9.74
N ASN A 86 -45.54 13.88 10.61
CA ASN A 86 -45.29 12.46 10.45
C ASN A 86 -46.60 11.70 10.15
N LEU A 87 -46.48 10.44 9.69
CA LEU A 87 -47.44 9.32 9.81
C LEU A 87 -48.76 9.34 9.00
N LEU A 88 -48.98 8.33 8.15
CA LEU A 88 -49.93 7.23 8.41
C LEU A 88 -50.02 6.22 7.23
N SER A 89 -50.15 4.96 7.62
CA SER A 89 -50.39 3.76 6.82
C SER A 89 -51.89 3.41 6.84
N LYS A 90 -52.47 2.86 5.76
CA LYS A 90 -53.32 1.65 5.77
C LYS A 90 -53.94 1.23 4.41
N ASN A 91 -53.91 -0.09 4.26
CA ASN A 91 -54.47 -1.11 3.35
C ASN A 91 -55.82 -0.96 2.59
N SER A 92 -55.94 -1.92 1.64
CA SER A 92 -57.08 -2.81 1.26
C SER A 92 -57.61 -2.54 -0.16
N ASP A 93 -58.06 -3.48 -0.99
CA ASP A 93 -58.16 -4.95 -1.04
C ASP A 93 -58.61 -5.34 -2.48
N THR A 94 -58.38 -6.58 -2.96
CA THR A 94 -59.30 -7.47 -3.73
C THR A 94 -58.58 -8.53 -4.62
N LYS A 95 -58.64 -9.81 -4.19
CA LYS A 95 -59.14 -11.08 -4.81
C LYS A 95 -59.08 -11.29 -6.36
N ASP A 96 -58.89 -12.46 -7.00
CA ASP A 96 -58.92 -13.91 -6.65
C ASP A 96 -58.27 -14.82 -7.77
N HIS A 97 -58.07 -16.12 -7.46
CA HIS A 97 -57.30 -17.27 -8.05
C HIS A 97 -57.84 -17.99 -9.36
N PRO A 98 -57.37 -19.20 -9.87
CA PRO A 98 -56.07 -19.98 -9.90
C PRO A 98 -55.66 -20.79 -11.22
N VAL A 99 -54.35 -21.14 -11.38
CA VAL A 99 -53.67 -22.44 -11.81
C VAL A 99 -53.84 -23.00 -13.27
N PRO A 100 -52.90 -23.76 -13.96
CA PRO A 100 -51.84 -24.69 -13.48
C PRO A 100 -50.40 -24.66 -14.07
N ALA A 101 -49.54 -25.40 -13.38
CA ALA A 101 -48.09 -25.63 -13.54
C ALA A 101 -47.66 -26.53 -14.72
N LYS A 102 -46.41 -26.34 -15.21
CA LYS A 102 -45.57 -27.35 -15.89
C LYS A 102 -44.06 -27.07 -15.72
N GLY A 103 -43.33 -28.03 -15.13
CA GLY A 103 -42.00 -28.51 -15.54
C GLY A 103 -40.72 -27.72 -15.18
N LYS A 104 -39.96 -28.21 -14.18
CA LYS A 104 -38.53 -27.89 -13.94
C LYS A 104 -37.60 -28.52 -15.00
N PRO A 105 -36.48 -27.87 -15.33
CA PRO A 105 -35.19 -28.59 -15.49
C PRO A 105 -34.17 -28.27 -14.39
N LYS A 106 -33.24 -29.22 -14.21
CA LYS A 106 -32.32 -29.44 -13.08
C LYS A 106 -31.31 -28.32 -12.79
N GLU A 107 -31.12 -28.13 -11.48
CA GLU A 107 -30.10 -27.37 -10.78
C GLU A 107 -28.71 -28.00 -10.92
N LEU A 108 -27.73 -27.23 -11.41
CA LEU A 108 -26.30 -27.52 -11.30
C LEU A 108 -25.82 -26.99 -9.96
N GLN A 109 -25.48 -27.91 -9.06
CA GLN A 109 -24.96 -27.63 -7.72
C GLN A 109 -23.60 -26.91 -7.82
N HIS A 110 -23.55 -25.66 -7.35
CA HIS A 110 -22.30 -25.01 -6.98
C HIS A 110 -21.90 -25.47 -5.57
N PRO A 111 -20.65 -25.90 -5.32
CA PRO A 111 -20.20 -26.24 -3.99
C PRO A 111 -20.10 -24.98 -3.11
N ASN A 112 -20.84 -25.01 -2.00
CA ASN A 112 -20.72 -24.20 -0.78
C ASN A 112 -20.27 -22.73 -0.92
N ALA A 113 -21.25 -21.84 -0.81
CA ALA A 113 -21.03 -20.46 -0.40
C ALA A 113 -20.18 -20.41 0.88
N HIS A 114 -19.03 -19.73 0.80
CA HIS A 114 -18.22 -19.42 1.96
C HIS A 114 -19.05 -18.66 3.00
N PRO A 115 -18.92 -18.98 4.31
CA PRO A 115 -19.53 -18.17 5.34
C PRO A 115 -19.05 -16.72 5.20
N LYS A 116 -20.02 -15.80 5.21
CA LYS A 116 -19.75 -14.36 5.31
C LYS A 116 -18.75 -14.14 6.45
N PRO A 117 -17.60 -13.45 6.24
CA PRO A 117 -16.68 -13.19 7.32
C PRO A 117 -17.43 -12.50 8.45
N ALA A 118 -17.32 -13.06 9.66
CA ALA A 118 -17.85 -12.41 10.85
C ALA A 118 -17.29 -10.99 10.88
N ALA A 119 -18.16 -9.99 11.10
CA ALA A 119 -17.67 -8.71 11.56
C ALA A 119 -16.85 -8.99 12.82
N HIS A 120 -15.55 -8.75 12.76
CA HIS A 120 -14.69 -8.85 13.94
C HIS A 120 -14.88 -7.56 14.73
N PRO A 121 -15.62 -7.56 15.85
CA PRO A 121 -15.46 -6.49 16.82
C PRO A 121 -14.05 -6.65 17.40
N HIS A 122 -13.19 -5.64 17.21
CA HIS A 122 -11.91 -5.57 17.92
C HIS A 122 -12.18 -5.56 19.42
N PRO A 123 -11.80 -6.58 20.21
CA PRO A 123 -12.08 -6.59 21.63
C PRO A 123 -10.86 -6.17 22.44
N HIS A 124 -10.03 -5.22 21.99
CA HIS A 124 -8.99 -4.64 22.85
C HIS A 124 -8.82 -3.15 22.55
N LYS A 125 -9.55 -2.31 23.29
CA LYS A 125 -9.18 -0.90 23.46
C LYS A 125 -7.85 -0.88 24.20
N HIS A 126 -6.73 -0.82 23.46
CA HIS A 126 -5.50 -0.31 24.06
C HIS A 126 -5.79 1.13 24.50
N PRO A 127 -5.44 1.52 25.73
CA PRO A 127 -5.77 2.83 26.29
C PRO A 127 -5.22 4.00 25.45
N HIS A 128 -4.31 3.71 24.52
CA HIS A 128 -3.92 4.57 23.43
C HIS A 128 -3.75 3.70 22.16
N ALA A 129 -4.66 3.77 21.19
CA ALA A 129 -4.36 3.23 19.87
C ALA A 129 -3.25 4.10 19.27
N HIS A 130 -2.07 3.54 19.05
CA HIS A 130 -0.95 4.17 18.36
C HIS A 130 -0.77 3.59 16.95
N PHE A 131 -0.03 4.29 16.10
CA PHE A 131 0.32 3.84 14.76
C PHE A 131 1.20 2.58 14.78
N GLY A 132 1.35 1.93 13.64
CA GLY A 132 2.42 0.96 13.39
C GLY A 132 3.69 1.63 12.88
N ILE A 133 4.82 0.91 12.96
CA ILE A 133 6.12 1.33 12.41
C ILE A 133 6.78 0.14 11.70
N SER A 134 7.34 0.33 10.52
CA SER A 134 8.17 -0.67 9.85
C SER A 134 9.58 -0.72 10.43
N TYR A 135 10.19 -1.89 10.40
CA TYR A 135 11.54 -2.12 10.92
C TYR A 135 12.24 -3.27 10.19
N SER A 136 13.52 -3.06 9.94
CA SER A 136 14.41 -3.99 9.26
C SER A 136 15.58 -4.32 10.21
N PRO A 137 15.70 -5.56 10.70
CA PRO A 137 16.73 -5.95 11.67
C PRO A 137 18.08 -6.27 11.01
N TYR A 138 18.49 -5.44 10.05
CA TYR A 138 19.80 -5.52 9.41
C TYR A 138 20.70 -4.39 9.89
N LYS A 139 22.00 -4.64 9.87
CA LYS A 139 23.03 -3.61 10.02
C LYS A 139 23.28 -2.96 8.66
N ALA A 140 24.01 -1.84 8.65
CA ALA A 140 24.35 -1.11 7.42
C ALA A 140 25.11 -1.97 6.38
N ASP A 141 25.86 -2.98 6.83
CA ASP A 141 26.59 -3.91 5.97
C ASP A 141 25.74 -5.14 5.55
N ARG A 142 24.42 -5.07 5.74
CA ARG A 142 23.43 -6.14 5.47
C ARG A 142 23.56 -7.37 6.38
N THR A 143 24.47 -7.38 7.35
CA THR A 143 24.55 -8.47 8.33
C THR A 143 23.36 -8.42 9.29
N CYS A 144 22.98 -9.59 9.84
CA CYS A 144 21.85 -9.70 10.76
C CYS A 144 22.17 -9.02 12.11
N LYS A 145 21.21 -8.26 12.65
CA LYS A 145 21.25 -7.83 14.06
C LYS A 145 20.98 -9.01 14.98
N ASN A 146 21.67 -9.05 16.12
CA ASN A 146 21.41 -10.04 17.17
C ASN A 146 20.29 -9.57 18.11
N GLN A 147 19.88 -10.43 19.06
CA GLN A 147 18.80 -10.14 20.02
C GLN A 147 19.03 -8.86 20.84
N GLU A 148 20.27 -8.55 21.24
CA GLU A 148 20.58 -7.37 22.04
C GLU A 148 20.48 -6.09 21.20
N GLU A 149 20.93 -6.13 19.95
CA GLU A 149 20.81 -5.03 19.00
C GLU A 149 19.33 -4.76 18.68
N VAL A 150 18.53 -5.80 18.39
CA VAL A 150 17.08 -5.67 18.18
C VAL A 150 16.38 -5.13 19.42
N ASN A 151 16.78 -5.55 20.63
CA ASN A 151 16.24 -4.99 21.87
C ASN A 151 16.48 -3.48 21.99
N LYS A 152 17.71 -3.02 21.72
CA LYS A 152 18.07 -1.58 21.77
C LYS A 152 17.26 -0.77 20.78
N ASP A 153 17.03 -1.31 19.59
CA ASP A 153 16.22 -0.67 18.57
C ASP A 153 14.75 -0.56 19.00
N LEU A 154 14.15 -1.64 19.52
CA LEU A 154 12.75 -1.62 19.97
C LEU A 154 12.52 -0.77 21.23
N ASP A 155 13.54 -0.59 22.08
CA ASP A 155 13.48 0.35 23.20
C ASP A 155 13.23 1.80 22.72
N ARG A 156 13.76 2.18 21.55
CA ARG A 156 13.60 3.52 20.95
C ARG A 156 12.23 3.76 20.30
N VAL A 157 11.48 2.70 20.00
CA VAL A 157 10.20 2.78 19.27
C VAL A 157 9.04 2.16 20.07
N SER A 158 9.15 2.16 21.39
CA SER A 158 8.15 1.59 22.31
C SER A 158 6.80 2.32 22.32
N GLU A 159 6.72 3.49 21.69
CA GLU A 159 5.50 4.30 21.55
C GLU A 159 4.50 3.80 20.49
N TYR A 160 4.90 2.84 19.64
CA TYR A 160 4.03 2.28 18.59
C TYR A 160 3.27 1.05 19.09
N SER A 161 2.05 0.83 18.56
CA SER A 161 1.22 -0.32 18.96
C SER A 161 1.75 -1.65 18.45
N PHE A 162 2.35 -1.62 17.27
CA PHE A 162 2.89 -2.79 16.61
C PHE A 162 4.04 -2.41 15.66
N ILE A 163 4.92 -3.38 15.43
CA ILE A 163 6.06 -3.27 14.55
C ILE A 163 5.91 -4.20 13.36
N ARG A 164 6.19 -3.70 12.15
CA ARG A 164 6.15 -4.49 10.93
C ARG A 164 7.54 -4.95 10.54
N ILE A 165 7.67 -6.25 10.28
CA ILE A 165 8.87 -6.89 9.75
C ILE A 165 8.52 -7.68 8.49
N TYR A 166 9.49 -7.89 7.62
CA TYR A 166 9.25 -8.28 6.24
C TYR A 166 9.45 -9.76 5.94
N GLY A 167 10.45 -10.35 6.59
CA GLY A 167 10.91 -11.70 6.30
C GLY A 167 11.03 -12.58 7.52
N THR A 168 11.55 -13.78 7.29
CA THR A 168 11.81 -14.81 8.31
C THR A 168 13.29 -15.19 8.36
N ASP A 169 14.13 -14.58 7.51
CA ASP A 169 15.58 -14.68 7.55
C ASP A 169 16.17 -13.95 8.76
N CYS A 170 17.47 -14.11 9.00
CA CYS A 170 18.17 -13.50 10.12
C CYS A 170 17.60 -13.81 11.51
N ASP A 171 16.80 -14.88 11.66
CA ASP A 171 16.07 -15.18 12.90
C ASP A 171 15.20 -13.99 13.39
N GLN A 172 14.80 -13.13 12.46
CA GLN A 172 14.15 -11.86 12.79
C GLN A 172 12.81 -12.07 13.49
N THR A 173 12.06 -13.11 13.12
CA THR A 173 10.79 -13.44 13.75
C THR A 173 10.95 -13.67 15.25
N ARG A 174 11.97 -14.45 15.67
CA ARG A 174 12.21 -14.75 17.08
C ARG A 174 12.76 -13.54 17.82
N THR A 175 13.78 -12.89 17.27
CA THR A 175 14.43 -11.75 17.93
C THR A 175 13.47 -10.58 18.14
N VAL A 176 12.65 -10.26 17.13
CA VAL A 176 11.69 -9.16 17.19
C VAL A 176 10.50 -9.50 18.07
N THR A 177 9.94 -10.71 18.03
CA THR A 177 8.85 -11.09 18.94
C THR A 177 9.29 -11.08 20.42
N ASN A 178 10.52 -11.53 20.71
CA ASN A 178 11.09 -11.43 22.06
C ASN A 178 11.23 -9.98 22.53
N ALA A 179 11.72 -9.10 21.66
CA ALA A 179 11.89 -7.69 21.96
C ALA A 179 10.52 -6.98 22.12
N ALA A 180 9.55 -7.28 21.25
CA ALA A 180 8.22 -6.69 21.27
C ALA A 180 7.42 -7.03 22.54
N ARG A 181 7.59 -8.26 23.09
CA ARG A 181 6.98 -8.67 24.37
C ARG A 181 7.39 -7.78 25.54
N ARG A 182 8.61 -7.20 25.53
CA ARG A 182 9.08 -6.28 26.58
C ARG A 182 8.29 -4.98 26.64
N HIS A 183 7.65 -4.59 25.54
CA HIS A 183 6.96 -3.31 25.35
C HIS A 183 5.46 -3.44 25.15
N ASN A 184 4.90 -4.65 25.35
CA ASN A 184 3.49 -4.94 25.04
C ASN A 184 3.11 -4.56 23.59
N MET A 185 4.08 -4.67 22.69
CA MET A 185 3.97 -4.36 21.27
C MET A 185 3.67 -5.64 20.50
N ARG A 186 2.77 -5.58 19.51
CA ARG A 186 2.50 -6.71 18.61
C ARG A 186 3.40 -6.67 17.37
N VAL A 187 3.50 -7.79 16.66
CA VAL A 187 4.32 -7.90 15.45
C VAL A 187 3.42 -8.13 14.23
N PHE A 188 3.48 -7.24 13.25
CA PHE A 188 3.02 -7.51 11.89
C PHE A 188 4.17 -8.19 11.16
N ALA A 189 4.16 -9.52 11.12
CA ALA A 189 5.21 -10.30 10.51
C ALA A 189 4.92 -10.62 9.04
N GLY A 190 5.95 -10.81 8.23
CA GLY A 190 5.83 -11.17 6.82
C GLY A 190 6.70 -12.38 6.46
N VAL A 191 6.24 -13.15 5.47
CA VAL A 191 7.16 -13.90 4.59
C VAL A 191 7.37 -13.03 3.34
N TYR A 192 8.62 -12.63 3.08
CA TYR A 192 8.91 -11.60 2.07
C TYR A 192 8.55 -12.05 0.66
N ASP A 193 8.91 -13.28 0.32
CA ASP A 193 8.65 -13.91 -0.97
C ASP A 193 8.11 -15.34 -0.80
N LEU A 194 7.90 -16.04 -1.91
CA LEU A 194 7.43 -17.43 -1.92
C LEU A 194 8.56 -18.47 -1.98
N ASN A 195 9.82 -18.06 -1.82
CA ASN A 195 10.94 -19.00 -1.75
C ASN A 195 10.88 -19.78 -0.43
N GLY A 196 10.94 -21.11 -0.52
CA GLY A 196 10.81 -21.98 0.66
C GLY A 196 9.40 -21.98 1.27
N PHE A 197 8.41 -21.38 0.62
CA PHE A 197 7.00 -21.42 1.03
C PHE A 197 6.39 -22.80 0.72
N PRO A 198 5.52 -23.37 1.59
CA PRO A 198 5.01 -22.82 2.85
C PRO A 198 5.91 -23.06 4.08
N GLY A 199 7.07 -23.71 3.94
CA GLY A 199 7.96 -24.02 5.07
C GLY A 199 8.47 -22.77 5.82
N SER A 200 8.57 -21.63 5.15
CA SER A 200 8.92 -20.35 5.79
C SER A 200 7.93 -19.92 6.89
N LEU A 201 6.71 -20.46 6.92
CA LEU A 201 5.72 -20.18 7.98
C LEU A 201 6.09 -20.80 9.32
N ASP A 202 6.94 -21.83 9.36
CA ASP A 202 7.34 -22.52 10.59
C ASP A 202 8.08 -21.57 11.55
N ALA A 203 8.78 -20.56 11.02
CA ALA A 203 9.42 -19.53 11.82
C ALA A 203 8.45 -18.79 12.76
N PHE A 204 7.18 -18.64 12.38
CA PHE A 204 6.16 -18.03 13.24
C PHE A 204 5.76 -18.95 14.38
N ALA A 205 5.55 -20.24 14.08
CA ALA A 205 5.24 -21.25 15.09
C ALA A 205 6.37 -21.41 16.12
N ASP A 206 7.63 -21.35 15.66
CA ASP A 206 8.81 -21.43 16.51
C ASP A 206 8.95 -20.20 17.41
N ALA A 207 8.66 -19.00 16.90
CA ALA A 207 8.75 -17.75 17.66
C ALA A 207 7.69 -17.59 18.77
N VAL A 208 6.61 -18.37 18.70
CA VAL A 208 5.53 -18.36 19.70
C VAL A 208 5.59 -19.53 20.67
N ALA A 209 6.46 -20.51 20.43
CA ALA A 209 6.60 -21.67 21.30
C ALA A 209 7.29 -21.28 22.62
N GLY A 210 6.58 -21.44 23.73
CA GLY A 210 7.12 -21.30 25.08
C GLY A 210 7.89 -22.54 25.54
N PRO A 211 8.66 -22.45 26.64
CA PRO A 211 9.38 -23.59 27.22
C PRO A 211 8.49 -24.75 27.64
N ASP A 212 7.20 -24.50 27.90
CA ASP A 212 6.19 -25.49 28.25
C ASP A 212 5.49 -26.11 27.01
N GLY A 213 5.95 -25.76 25.81
CA GLY A 213 5.39 -26.21 24.54
C GLY A 213 4.10 -25.51 24.12
N LYS A 214 3.59 -24.56 24.92
CA LYS A 214 2.40 -23.77 24.53
C LYS A 214 2.80 -22.68 23.55
N LYS A 215 1.91 -22.40 22.60
CA LYS A 215 2.10 -21.35 21.60
C LYS A 215 1.32 -20.10 21.97
N ASP A 216 2.00 -18.99 22.17
CA ASP A 216 1.38 -17.68 22.38
C ASP A 216 1.32 -16.89 21.06
N TRP A 217 0.26 -17.12 20.30
CA TRP A 217 -0.02 -16.43 19.05
C TRP A 217 -0.46 -14.97 19.22
N SER A 218 -0.72 -14.49 20.45
CA SER A 218 -1.23 -13.14 20.70
C SER A 218 -0.20 -12.04 20.40
N ILE A 219 1.08 -12.41 20.32
CA ILE A 219 2.17 -11.51 19.93
C ILE A 219 2.03 -11.00 18.49
N PHE A 220 1.38 -11.76 17.59
CA PHE A 220 1.23 -11.35 16.20
C PHE A 220 -0.01 -10.46 16.01
N HIS A 221 0.21 -9.27 15.46
CA HIS A 221 -0.85 -8.40 14.96
C HIS A 221 -1.46 -8.98 13.68
N THR A 222 -0.61 -9.40 12.73
CA THR A 222 -0.97 -9.91 11.41
C THR A 222 0.21 -10.70 10.84
N ILE A 223 -0.08 -11.68 9.98
CA ILE A 223 0.93 -12.37 9.15
C ILE A 223 0.66 -12.01 7.68
N ALA A 224 1.63 -11.39 7.02
CA ALA A 224 1.62 -11.13 5.58
C ALA A 224 2.30 -12.27 4.79
N VAL A 225 1.73 -12.55 3.61
CA VAL A 225 2.29 -13.46 2.61
C VAL A 225 2.69 -12.64 1.39
N GLY A 226 4.00 -12.47 1.21
CA GLY A 226 4.57 -11.62 0.17
C GLY A 226 4.60 -10.14 0.54
N ASN A 227 5.55 -9.43 -0.05
CA ASN A 227 5.60 -7.98 -0.12
C ASN A 227 5.83 -7.55 -1.58
N GLU A 228 4.83 -6.92 -2.19
CA GLU A 228 4.92 -6.36 -3.55
C GLU A 228 5.29 -7.39 -4.64
N LEU A 229 4.81 -8.63 -4.50
CA LEU A 229 5.16 -9.71 -5.43
C LEU A 229 4.57 -9.51 -6.83
N VAL A 230 3.39 -8.87 -6.92
CA VAL A 230 2.77 -8.56 -8.21
C VAL A 230 3.38 -7.29 -8.79
N ASN A 231 3.57 -6.24 -7.98
CA ASN A 231 4.27 -5.02 -8.41
C ASN A 231 5.69 -5.31 -8.93
N GLY A 232 6.42 -6.17 -8.22
CA GLY A 232 7.76 -6.61 -8.61
C GLY A 232 7.78 -7.57 -9.82
N GLY A 233 6.62 -8.02 -10.30
CA GLY A 233 6.51 -8.95 -11.42
C GLY A 233 7.04 -10.36 -11.15
N THR A 234 7.32 -10.70 -9.88
CA THR A 234 7.86 -12.02 -9.51
C THR A 234 6.79 -13.10 -9.50
N ASN A 235 5.54 -12.72 -9.22
CA ASN A 235 4.40 -13.64 -9.16
C ASN A 235 3.14 -13.00 -9.74
N SER A 236 2.26 -13.82 -10.30
CA SER A 236 0.93 -13.36 -10.72
C SER A 236 0.02 -13.15 -9.51
N ALA A 237 -1.03 -12.34 -9.66
CA ALA A 237 -2.05 -12.18 -8.61
C ALA A 237 -2.68 -13.53 -8.20
N SER A 238 -2.85 -14.46 -9.14
CA SER A 238 -3.36 -15.81 -8.86
C SER A 238 -2.40 -16.66 -8.01
N ASP A 239 -1.08 -16.52 -8.22
CA ASP A 239 -0.08 -17.22 -7.41
C ASP A 239 -0.15 -16.73 -5.96
N VAL A 240 -0.24 -15.40 -5.79
CA VAL A 240 -0.33 -14.76 -4.48
C VAL A 240 -1.63 -15.15 -3.76
N VAL A 241 -2.78 -15.16 -4.47
CA VAL A 241 -4.06 -15.64 -3.90
C VAL A 241 -3.94 -17.07 -3.40
N SER A 242 -3.33 -17.96 -4.18
CA SER A 242 -3.13 -19.37 -3.81
C SER A 242 -2.20 -19.51 -2.60
N ALA A 243 -1.15 -18.69 -2.53
CA ALA A 243 -0.23 -18.65 -1.40
C ALA A 243 -0.93 -18.18 -0.11
N VAL A 244 -1.75 -17.11 -0.16
CA VAL A 244 -2.51 -16.64 1.02
C VAL A 244 -3.48 -17.71 1.54
N GLN A 245 -4.18 -18.42 0.65
CA GLN A 245 -5.08 -19.51 1.04
C GLN A 245 -4.31 -20.67 1.70
N THR A 246 -3.16 -21.03 1.15
CA THR A 246 -2.28 -22.07 1.69
C THR A 246 -1.77 -21.66 3.08
N ALA A 247 -1.25 -20.43 3.21
CA ALA A 247 -0.73 -19.91 4.46
C ALA A 247 -1.81 -19.88 5.54
N ARG A 248 -3.01 -19.40 5.20
CA ARG A 248 -4.15 -19.40 6.12
C ARG A 248 -4.44 -20.82 6.62
N SER A 249 -4.47 -21.81 5.75
CA SER A 249 -4.73 -23.20 6.13
C SER A 249 -3.65 -23.76 7.07
N VAL A 250 -2.37 -23.54 6.74
CA VAL A 250 -1.22 -23.98 7.56
C VAL A 250 -1.23 -23.31 8.92
N LEU A 251 -1.35 -21.98 8.97
CA LEU A 251 -1.34 -21.19 10.20
C LEU A 251 -2.50 -21.56 11.12
N ARG A 252 -3.70 -21.80 10.57
CA ARG A 252 -4.87 -22.24 11.34
C ARG A 252 -4.64 -23.64 11.94
N ALA A 253 -4.03 -24.55 11.19
CA ALA A 253 -3.65 -25.87 11.72
C ALA A 253 -2.60 -25.79 12.84
N GLN A 254 -1.75 -24.76 12.83
CA GLN A 254 -0.78 -24.48 13.89
C GLN A 254 -1.34 -23.69 15.08
N GLY A 255 -2.61 -23.27 15.03
CA GLY A 255 -3.34 -22.59 16.09
C GLY A 255 -3.41 -21.06 15.98
N TYR A 256 -2.82 -20.46 14.95
CA TYR A 256 -2.96 -19.01 14.72
C TYR A 256 -4.35 -18.70 14.21
N THR A 257 -5.07 -17.79 14.87
CA THR A 257 -6.43 -17.36 14.50
C THR A 257 -6.49 -15.90 14.03
N GLY A 258 -5.37 -15.18 14.04
CA GLY A 258 -5.29 -13.77 13.65
C GLY A 258 -5.32 -13.54 12.12
N PRO A 259 -5.23 -12.28 11.69
CA PRO A 259 -5.28 -11.90 10.29
C PRO A 259 -4.12 -12.46 9.46
N VAL A 260 -4.45 -12.88 8.25
CA VAL A 260 -3.57 -13.31 7.17
C VAL A 260 -3.91 -12.47 5.94
N VAL A 261 -2.92 -11.77 5.40
CA VAL A 261 -3.06 -10.84 4.27
C VAL A 261 -1.92 -11.04 3.28
N THR A 262 -2.05 -10.44 2.10
CA THR A 262 -0.90 -10.12 1.24
C THR A 262 -0.74 -8.61 1.17
N VAL A 263 0.50 -8.13 1.00
CA VAL A 263 0.83 -6.71 0.89
C VAL A 263 1.34 -6.44 -0.52
N ASP A 264 0.78 -5.43 -1.17
CA ASP A 264 1.24 -4.94 -2.47
C ASP A 264 1.04 -3.42 -2.58
N THR A 265 1.47 -2.81 -3.68
CA THR A 265 1.29 -1.36 -3.88
C THR A 265 -0.19 -1.01 -4.03
N PHE A 266 -0.54 0.24 -3.68
CA PHE A 266 -1.92 0.71 -3.80
C PHE A 266 -2.48 0.56 -5.23
N SER A 267 -1.65 0.80 -6.25
CA SER A 267 -2.03 0.65 -7.66
C SER A 267 -2.32 -0.80 -8.01
N VAL A 268 -1.49 -1.74 -7.57
CA VAL A 268 -1.74 -3.17 -7.78
C VAL A 268 -3.05 -3.60 -7.14
N LEU A 269 -3.38 -3.14 -5.93
CA LEU A 269 -4.64 -3.52 -5.29
C LEU A 269 -5.89 -2.93 -5.97
N LEU A 270 -5.76 -1.79 -6.66
CA LEU A 270 -6.84 -1.23 -7.48
C LEU A 270 -7.09 -2.07 -8.74
N ASP A 271 -6.01 -2.56 -9.37
CA ASP A 271 -6.07 -3.40 -10.56
C ASP A 271 -6.45 -4.85 -10.25
N HIS A 272 -6.00 -5.37 -9.11
CA HIS A 272 -6.16 -6.75 -8.64
C HIS A 272 -6.89 -6.83 -7.28
N PRO A 273 -8.17 -6.43 -7.19
CA PRO A 273 -8.92 -6.46 -5.93
C PRO A 273 -9.13 -7.88 -5.37
N GLU A 274 -8.87 -8.95 -6.13
CA GLU A 274 -8.79 -10.31 -5.62
C GLU A 274 -7.75 -10.50 -4.51
N LEU A 275 -6.65 -9.73 -4.51
CA LEU A 275 -5.65 -9.73 -3.45
C LEU A 275 -6.22 -9.21 -2.12
N CYS A 276 -7.06 -8.19 -2.22
CA CYS A 276 -7.89 -7.72 -1.11
C CYS A 276 -8.91 -8.78 -0.68
N HIS A 277 -9.59 -9.44 -1.62
CA HIS A 277 -10.65 -10.40 -1.31
C HIS A 277 -10.16 -11.63 -0.55
N VAL A 278 -9.00 -12.18 -0.91
CA VAL A 278 -8.38 -13.34 -0.22
C VAL A 278 -7.81 -12.99 1.17
N SER A 279 -7.47 -11.72 1.36
CA SER A 279 -6.94 -11.18 2.61
C SER A 279 -8.04 -10.87 3.63
N ASP A 280 -7.73 -10.91 4.94
CA ASP A 280 -8.71 -10.53 5.97
C ASP A 280 -9.05 -9.04 5.94
N TYR A 281 -8.11 -8.20 5.50
CA TYR A 281 -8.29 -6.79 5.16
C TYR A 281 -7.36 -6.44 3.98
N CYS A 282 -7.62 -5.34 3.27
CA CYS A 282 -6.73 -4.83 2.23
C CYS A 282 -5.47 -4.21 2.86
N ALA A 283 -4.28 -4.61 2.43
CA ALA A 283 -3.02 -4.16 3.01
C ALA A 283 -2.13 -3.56 1.91
N ALA A 284 -1.99 -2.23 1.89
CA ALA A 284 -1.43 -1.49 0.77
C ALA A 284 -0.18 -0.69 1.14
N ASN A 285 0.88 -0.79 0.36
CA ASN A 285 2.00 0.15 0.41
C ASN A 285 1.64 1.40 -0.40
N CYS A 286 1.82 2.59 0.18
CA CYS A 286 1.43 3.85 -0.44
C CYS A 286 2.29 5.02 0.04
N HIS A 287 3.23 5.46 -0.79
CA HIS A 287 4.07 6.63 -0.52
C HIS A 287 3.74 7.74 -1.50
N ALA A 288 3.29 8.88 -0.99
CA ALA A 288 3.03 10.06 -1.81
C ALA A 288 4.30 10.56 -2.53
N PHE A 289 5.49 10.27 -1.99
CA PHE A 289 6.77 10.64 -2.60
C PHE A 289 6.95 10.15 -4.05
N PHE A 290 6.38 8.99 -4.40
CA PHE A 290 6.51 8.43 -5.76
C PHE A 290 5.57 9.06 -6.78
N ASP A 291 4.66 9.95 -6.37
CA ASP A 291 3.88 10.79 -7.29
C ASP A 291 4.49 12.19 -7.37
N ALA A 292 5.00 12.54 -8.55
CA ALA A 292 5.71 13.78 -8.83
C ALA A 292 4.86 15.05 -8.59
N THR A 293 3.54 14.92 -8.49
CA THR A 293 2.63 16.04 -8.23
C THR A 293 2.45 16.33 -6.74
N GLN A 294 2.86 15.41 -5.86
CA GLN A 294 2.63 15.51 -4.43
C GLN A 294 3.61 16.45 -3.73
N ARG A 295 3.18 16.93 -2.57
CA ARG A 295 3.94 17.75 -1.63
C ARG A 295 3.87 17.09 -0.25
N PRO A 296 4.86 17.30 0.63
CA PRO A 296 4.91 16.63 1.94
C PRO A 296 3.65 16.88 2.77
N ALA A 297 3.10 18.09 2.75
CA ALA A 297 1.87 18.42 3.48
C ALA A 297 0.64 17.61 3.01
N GLY A 298 0.64 17.13 1.76
CA GLY A 298 -0.42 16.31 1.17
C GLY A 298 -0.28 14.80 1.42
N ALA A 299 0.85 14.33 1.97
CA ALA A 299 1.17 12.90 2.06
C ALA A 299 0.09 12.08 2.78
N GLY A 300 -0.43 12.59 3.91
CA GLY A 300 -1.47 11.91 4.67
C GLY A 300 -2.82 11.88 3.96
N ALA A 301 -3.21 12.98 3.31
CA ALA A 301 -4.47 13.04 2.56
C ALA A 301 -4.43 12.12 1.34
N TYR A 302 -3.29 12.09 0.63
CA TYR A 302 -3.06 11.19 -0.48
C TYR A 302 -3.20 9.72 -0.07
N ALA A 303 -2.44 9.28 0.95
CA ALA A 303 -2.49 7.89 1.42
C ALA A 303 -3.89 7.48 1.91
N LEU A 304 -4.61 8.37 2.59
CA LEU A 304 -5.98 8.12 3.03
C LEU A 304 -6.95 7.97 1.85
N GLU A 305 -6.80 8.79 0.81
CA GLU A 305 -7.63 8.71 -0.40
C GLU A 305 -7.35 7.41 -1.19
N GLN A 306 -6.10 6.98 -1.28
CA GLN A 306 -5.78 5.68 -1.89
C GLN A 306 -6.37 4.52 -1.08
N ALA A 307 -6.30 4.58 0.26
CA ALA A 307 -6.94 3.59 1.12
C ALA A 307 -8.45 3.51 0.89
N ARG A 308 -9.11 4.66 0.71
CA ARG A 308 -10.53 4.76 0.38
C ARG A 308 -10.84 4.16 -0.99
N SER A 309 -10.09 4.52 -2.03
CA SER A 309 -10.25 4.01 -3.39
C SER A 309 -10.13 2.49 -3.45
N ILE A 310 -9.14 1.92 -2.76
CA ILE A 310 -8.99 0.46 -2.62
C ILE A 310 -10.19 -0.15 -1.89
N SER A 311 -10.65 0.47 -0.80
CA SER A 311 -11.80 -0.02 -0.04
C SER A 311 -13.06 -0.08 -0.92
N GLU A 312 -13.34 0.98 -1.67
CA GLU A 312 -14.47 1.04 -2.62
C GLU A 312 -14.35 -0.05 -3.69
N ARG A 313 -13.15 -0.21 -4.27
CA ARG A 313 -12.87 -1.25 -5.28
C ARG A 313 -13.04 -2.68 -4.73
N ALA A 314 -12.73 -2.89 -3.45
CA ALA A 314 -12.83 -4.16 -2.74
C ALA A 314 -14.16 -4.36 -1.99
N GLY A 315 -15.22 -3.63 -2.37
CA GLY A 315 -16.57 -3.80 -1.83
C GLY A 315 -16.74 -3.31 -0.39
N GLY A 316 -16.02 -2.24 -0.02
CA GLY A 316 -16.04 -1.64 1.32
C GLY A 316 -15.17 -2.36 2.35
N LYS A 317 -14.28 -3.27 1.92
CA LYS A 317 -13.36 -3.96 2.83
C LYS A 317 -12.42 -2.95 3.50
N ARG A 318 -12.13 -3.12 4.80
CA ARG A 318 -11.15 -2.30 5.54
C ARG A 318 -9.81 -2.30 4.79
N THR A 319 -9.22 -1.12 4.63
CA THR A 319 -7.90 -0.94 4.02
C THR A 319 -6.93 -0.31 5.00
N MET A 320 -5.82 -1.00 5.27
CA MET A 320 -4.68 -0.50 6.03
C MET A 320 -3.58 -0.07 5.06
N ILE A 321 -2.96 1.07 5.31
CA ILE A 321 -1.72 1.48 4.66
C ILE A 321 -0.55 0.89 5.45
N THR A 322 0.12 -0.10 4.85
CA THR A 322 1.17 -0.91 5.49
C THR A 322 2.57 -0.35 5.32
N GLU A 323 2.73 0.66 4.47
CA GLU A 323 3.88 1.56 4.41
C GLU A 323 3.42 2.92 3.91
N SER A 324 3.82 3.95 4.63
CA SER A 324 3.83 5.31 4.11
C SER A 324 4.87 6.13 4.84
N GLY A 325 5.59 6.96 4.10
CA GLY A 325 6.68 7.75 4.61
C GLY A 325 7.13 8.81 3.63
N TRP A 326 8.25 9.44 3.94
CA TRP A 326 8.91 10.42 3.09
C TRP A 326 10.42 10.38 3.36
N PRO A 327 11.28 10.38 2.34
CA PRO A 327 12.70 10.32 2.56
C PRO A 327 13.27 11.68 3.01
N HIS A 328 14.26 11.65 3.89
CA HIS A 328 14.95 12.85 4.37
C HIS A 328 16.13 13.28 3.47
N ALA A 329 16.58 12.41 2.57
CA ALA A 329 17.61 12.69 1.56
C ALA A 329 17.37 11.87 0.27
N GLY A 330 18.12 12.18 -0.79
CA GLY A 330 17.95 11.64 -2.14
C GLY A 330 17.64 12.73 -3.16
N ASP A 331 17.22 12.32 -4.35
CA ASP A 331 16.82 13.21 -5.43
C ASP A 331 15.33 13.57 -5.33
N SER A 332 14.97 14.73 -5.90
CA SER A 332 13.56 15.15 -5.97
C SER A 332 12.81 14.40 -7.06
N ASN A 333 11.58 13.99 -6.77
CA ASN A 333 10.62 13.52 -7.76
C ASN A 333 9.61 14.64 -8.04
N GLY A 334 9.90 15.53 -8.98
CA GLY A 334 9.06 16.69 -9.27
C GLY A 334 8.81 17.56 -8.03
N GLY A 335 7.55 17.66 -7.59
CA GLY A 335 7.15 18.37 -6.37
C GLY A 335 7.48 17.65 -5.06
N ALA A 336 7.77 16.35 -5.12
CA ALA A 336 8.13 15.53 -3.97
C ALA A 336 9.63 15.65 -3.67
N ILE A 337 9.97 16.61 -2.81
CA ILE A 337 11.36 16.96 -2.47
C ILE A 337 11.75 16.29 -1.13
N PRO A 338 12.79 15.45 -1.08
CA PRO A 338 13.32 14.92 0.18
C PRO A 338 14.07 16.00 0.96
N SER A 339 13.82 16.06 2.27
CA SER A 339 14.59 16.81 3.25
C SER A 339 14.12 16.42 4.66
N VAL A 340 14.93 16.68 5.69
CA VAL A 340 14.52 16.49 7.09
C VAL A 340 13.22 17.23 7.41
N ASP A 341 13.12 18.51 7.01
CA ASP A 341 11.92 19.33 7.24
C ASP A 341 10.70 18.76 6.49
N ASN A 342 10.86 18.36 5.23
CA ASN A 342 9.76 17.79 4.45
C ASN A 342 9.32 16.43 4.99
N GLN A 343 10.26 15.61 5.50
CA GLN A 343 9.93 14.36 6.17
C GLN A 343 9.07 14.63 7.41
N GLN A 344 9.46 15.58 8.27
CA GLN A 344 8.67 15.94 9.45
C GLN A 344 7.25 16.40 9.08
N VAL A 345 7.11 17.25 8.05
CA VAL A 345 5.81 17.70 7.54
C VAL A 345 4.98 16.54 7.02
N ALA A 346 5.57 15.61 6.26
CA ALA A 346 4.88 14.46 5.71
C ALA A 346 4.42 13.48 6.80
N ILE A 347 5.27 13.16 7.77
CA ILE A 347 4.93 12.29 8.91
C ILE A 347 3.84 12.92 9.77
N ALA A 348 3.88 14.24 10.00
CA ALA A 348 2.81 14.96 10.70
C ALA A 348 1.48 14.90 9.92
N SER A 349 1.53 15.07 8.59
CA SER A 349 0.36 14.94 7.71
C SER A 349 -0.25 13.53 7.79
N LEU A 350 0.58 12.48 7.69
CA LEU A 350 0.17 11.09 7.81
C LEU A 350 -0.51 10.80 9.14
N ARG A 351 0.13 11.18 10.26
CA ARG A 351 -0.44 11.00 11.60
C ARG A 351 -1.78 11.72 11.74
N LYS A 352 -1.87 12.95 11.25
CA LYS A 352 -3.12 13.74 11.31
C LYS A 352 -4.25 13.08 10.52
N SER A 353 -3.99 12.64 9.28
CA SER A 353 -5.01 12.04 8.43
C SER A 353 -5.54 10.72 8.97
N PHE A 354 -4.70 9.93 9.65
CA PHE A 354 -5.07 8.64 10.23
C PHE A 354 -5.41 8.69 11.73
N ASP A 355 -5.54 9.88 12.34
CA ASP A 355 -5.77 10.03 13.80
C ASP A 355 -7.05 9.31 14.30
N HIS A 356 -8.07 9.23 13.45
CA HIS A 356 -9.34 8.55 13.76
C HIS A 356 -9.28 7.02 13.54
N ARG A 357 -8.18 6.51 12.99
CA ARG A 357 -7.98 5.10 12.62
C ARG A 357 -6.51 4.70 12.68
N ARG A 358 -5.86 5.01 13.79
CA ARG A 358 -4.38 4.94 13.92
C ARG A 358 -3.79 3.57 13.63
N GLU A 359 -4.51 2.50 13.93
CA GLU A 359 -4.07 1.13 13.60
C GLU A 359 -4.00 0.85 12.08
N ASP A 360 -4.62 1.69 11.24
CA ASP A 360 -4.65 1.54 9.78
C ASP A 360 -3.47 2.18 9.05
N LEU A 361 -2.46 2.66 9.78
CA LEU A 361 -1.26 3.25 9.21
C LEU A 361 -0.01 2.68 9.87
N VAL A 362 0.90 2.19 9.03
CA VAL A 362 2.27 1.83 9.38
C VAL A 362 3.20 2.87 8.77
N LEU A 363 3.91 3.60 9.62
CA LEU A 363 4.92 4.55 9.18
C LEU A 363 6.13 3.79 8.65
N PHE A 364 6.70 4.28 7.55
CA PHE A 364 7.90 3.74 6.94
C PHE A 364 9.03 4.78 7.04
N THR A 365 10.13 4.50 7.75
CA THR A 365 10.44 3.31 8.58
C THR A 365 11.13 3.76 9.88
N ALA A 366 11.34 2.87 10.85
CA ALA A 366 11.94 3.23 12.14
C ALA A 366 13.33 3.87 11.96
N PHE A 367 14.23 3.20 11.24
CA PHE A 367 15.62 3.63 11.07
C PHE A 367 16.04 3.56 9.60
N ASP A 368 17.06 4.33 9.24
CA ASP A 368 17.64 4.30 7.90
C ASP A 368 18.18 2.90 7.55
N ASP A 369 17.75 2.41 6.40
CA ASP A 369 18.11 1.09 5.87
C ASP A 369 19.36 1.21 4.98
N LEU A 370 20.50 1.54 5.60
CA LEU A 370 21.76 1.82 4.89
C LEU A 370 22.31 0.65 4.06
N TRP A 371 21.79 -0.56 4.28
CA TRP A 371 22.12 -1.77 3.52
C TRP A 371 21.43 -1.86 2.16
N LYS A 372 20.42 -1.04 1.92
CA LYS A 372 19.72 -0.99 0.62
C LYS A 372 20.58 -0.32 -0.44
N ASP A 373 20.31 -0.65 -1.69
CA ASP A 373 20.98 -0.02 -2.84
C ASP A 373 20.15 1.15 -3.37
N ASP A 374 20.81 2.31 -3.49
CA ASP A 374 20.20 3.47 -4.14
C ASP A 374 20.18 3.28 -5.65
N ASN A 375 19.10 3.71 -6.28
CA ASN A 375 19.00 3.69 -7.73
C ASN A 375 18.09 4.83 -8.22
N MET A 376 18.14 5.09 -9.52
CA MET A 376 17.38 6.20 -10.12
C MET A 376 15.85 6.01 -10.04
N TYR A 377 15.36 4.77 -10.02
CA TYR A 377 13.92 4.48 -9.96
C TYR A 377 13.32 4.82 -8.59
N THR A 378 14.18 4.82 -7.56
CA THR A 378 13.84 5.19 -6.19
C THR A 378 14.35 6.58 -5.82
N PHE A 379 14.77 7.37 -6.82
CA PHE A 379 15.30 8.72 -6.66
C PHE A 379 16.48 8.76 -5.68
N ASN A 380 17.33 7.74 -5.68
CA ASN A 380 18.47 7.60 -4.77
C ASN A 380 18.11 7.81 -3.28
N ALA A 381 16.90 7.42 -2.90
CA ALA A 381 16.33 7.72 -1.59
C ALA A 381 16.21 6.50 -0.66
N GLU A 382 16.47 5.28 -1.14
CA GLU A 382 16.17 4.01 -0.43
C GLU A 382 16.77 3.93 0.98
N LYS A 383 17.93 4.55 1.20
CA LYS A 383 18.61 4.52 2.49
C LYS A 383 18.06 5.50 3.52
N PHE A 384 17.23 6.46 3.14
CA PHE A 384 16.99 7.70 3.91
C PHE A 384 15.54 7.87 4.38
N TRP A 385 14.85 6.78 4.74
CA TRP A 385 13.44 6.80 5.16
C TRP A 385 13.22 6.70 6.67
N GLY A 386 14.29 6.55 7.45
CA GLY A 386 14.23 6.44 8.91
C GLY A 386 13.68 7.71 9.54
N ILE A 387 12.79 7.54 10.52
CA ILE A 387 12.20 8.67 11.28
C ILE A 387 12.75 8.81 12.71
N HIS A 388 13.50 7.80 13.19
CA HIS A 388 14.09 7.75 14.53
C HIS A 388 15.62 7.73 14.52
N GLY A 389 16.25 8.19 13.44
CA GLY A 389 17.70 8.37 13.35
C GLY A 389 18.21 9.59 14.12
N ASP A 390 19.52 9.61 14.37
CA ASP A 390 20.20 10.78 14.95
C ASP A 390 20.42 11.82 13.84
N LEU A 391 19.36 12.56 13.48
CA LEU A 391 19.39 13.65 12.49
C LEU A 391 19.60 15.02 13.15
#